data_AF-A0AAE3CKP8-F1
#
_entry.id   AF-A0AAE3CKP8-F1
#
_cell.length_a   1.000
_cell.length_b   1.000
_cell.length_c   1.000
_cell.angle_alpha   90.00
_cell.angle_beta   90.00
_cell.angle_gamma   90.00
#
_symmetry.space_group_name_H-M   'P 1'
#
loop_
_entity.id
_entity.type
_entity.pdbx_description
1 polymer ?
#
loop_
_entity_poly.entity_id
_entity_poly.type
_entity_poly.pdbx_seq_one_letter_code
_entity_poly.pdbx_strand_id
1 'polypeptide(L)'
;MILLRHLPTAQEPRLYMALERTYLGYFKLIFFTIGTGLLAYRLEILFLALGENHYARLFRELHRLLIWPPMGLVFVVGFWFFADLHHIGKGITVSEKEIIDPRIYMAAERTFLAWVRTGIGLIAFGFVIEKFDFFLEQLSAMLHTKLSAGEGFSGMGIIFIVLGVSNLVIGGINFVRTVKKVDQGQYHIHKWLYALYGLILFTVTAVLAFMIVRVSP
;
A
#
# COMPACT_ATOMS: atom_id res chain seq x y z
N MET A 1 -4.64 7.87 -17.87
CA MET A 1 -5.86 8.34 -17.18
C MET A 1 -5.99 9.88 -17.13
N ILE A 2 -5.21 10.63 -17.93
CA ILE A 2 -5.28 12.11 -18.02
C ILE A 2 -6.34 12.60 -19.03
N LEU A 3 -6.85 11.71 -19.89
CA LEU A 3 -7.75 12.03 -21.01
C LEU A 3 -9.27 11.97 -20.66
N LEU A 4 -9.64 11.74 -19.40
CA LEU A 4 -11.02 11.43 -19.01
C LEU A 4 -11.84 12.63 -18.51
N ARG A 5 -11.23 13.82 -18.33
CA ARG A 5 -11.94 15.01 -17.82
C ARG A 5 -13.01 15.58 -18.76
N HIS A 6 -13.19 15.03 -19.97
CA HIS A 6 -14.15 15.51 -20.97
C HIS A 6 -15.23 14.48 -21.34
N LEU A 7 -15.23 13.29 -20.71
CA LEU A 7 -16.23 12.27 -20.99
C LEU A 7 -17.32 12.28 -19.90
N PRO A 8 -18.61 12.14 -20.27
CA PRO A 8 -19.68 11.96 -19.29
C PRO A 8 -19.39 10.73 -18.45
N THR A 9 -19.27 10.91 -17.13
CA THR A 9 -19.06 9.82 -16.17
C THR A 9 -20.39 9.26 -15.71
N ALA A 10 -20.43 7.94 -15.50
CA ALA A 10 -21.57 7.22 -14.96
C ALA A 10 -21.18 6.58 -13.63
N GLN A 11 -22.13 6.48 -12.69
CA GLN A 11 -21.95 5.81 -11.40
C GLN A 11 -22.02 4.30 -11.55
N GLU A 12 -21.22 3.75 -12.46
CA GLU A 12 -21.17 2.31 -12.74
C GLU A 12 -20.33 1.57 -11.71
N PRO A 13 -20.85 0.50 -11.07
CA PRO A 13 -20.09 -0.32 -10.12
C PRO A 13 -18.75 -0.81 -10.69
N ARG A 14 -18.71 -1.11 -11.98
CA ARG A 14 -17.52 -1.59 -12.70
C ARG A 14 -16.41 -0.56 -12.74
N LEU A 15 -16.75 0.72 -12.89
CA LEU A 15 -15.77 1.79 -12.96
C LEU A 15 -15.07 1.98 -11.60
N TYR A 16 -15.83 1.89 -10.50
CA TYR A 16 -15.29 1.91 -9.15
C TYR A 16 -14.38 0.72 -8.86
N MET A 17 -14.79 -0.50 -9.22
CA MET A 17 -13.95 -1.69 -9.05
C MET A 17 -12.68 -1.64 -9.91
N ALA A 18 -12.77 -1.08 -11.11
CA ALA A 18 -11.61 -0.85 -11.97
C ALA A 18 -10.65 0.20 -11.37
N LEU A 19 -11.18 1.29 -10.83
CA LEU A 19 -10.43 2.32 -10.10
C LEU A 19 -9.70 1.68 -8.91
N GLU A 20 -10.42 0.98 -8.04
CA GLU A 20 -9.86 0.29 -6.88
C GLU A 20 -8.66 -0.57 -7.27
N ARG A 21 -8.84 -1.46 -8.24
CA ARG A 21 -7.80 -2.39 -8.65
C ARG A 21 -6.56 -1.67 -9.21
N THR A 22 -6.76 -0.58 -9.92
CA THR A 22 -5.67 0.21 -10.52
C THR A 22 -4.84 0.89 -9.43
N TYR A 23 -5.51 1.59 -8.51
CA TYR A 23 -4.86 2.29 -7.41
C TYR A 23 -4.26 1.33 -6.38
N LEU A 24 -4.90 0.21 -6.09
CA LEU A 24 -4.34 -0.88 -5.28
C LEU A 24 -3.02 -1.40 -5.89
N GLY A 25 -2.96 -1.50 -7.23
CA GLY A 25 -1.75 -1.84 -7.96
C GLY A 25 -0.63 -0.80 -7.77
N TYR A 26 -0.95 0.49 -7.86
CA TYR A 26 0.01 1.57 -7.61
C TYR A 26 0.51 1.57 -6.17
N PHE A 27 -0.38 1.50 -5.18
CA PHE A 27 0.00 1.42 -3.77
C PHE A 27 0.85 0.19 -3.50
N LYS A 28 0.48 -0.99 -4.03
CA LYS A 28 1.30 -2.20 -3.92
C LYS A 28 2.72 -1.96 -4.41
N LEU A 29 2.90 -1.42 -5.62
CA LEU A 29 4.22 -1.17 -6.18
C LEU A 29 5.02 -0.21 -5.30
N ILE A 30 4.40 0.88 -4.85
CA ILE A 30 5.07 1.87 -4.01
C ILE A 30 5.50 1.26 -2.67
N PHE A 31 4.60 0.60 -1.94
CA PHE A 31 4.95 0.00 -0.65
C PHE A 31 6.01 -1.09 -0.78
N PHE A 32 5.94 -1.94 -1.80
CA PHE A 32 7.00 -2.92 -2.04
C PHE A 32 8.35 -2.24 -2.32
N THR A 33 8.34 -1.14 -3.07
CA THR A 33 9.57 -0.38 -3.37
C THR A 33 10.17 0.23 -2.10
N ILE A 34 9.33 0.90 -1.28
CA ILE A 34 9.73 1.43 0.04
C ILE A 34 10.28 0.30 0.91
N GLY A 35 9.57 -0.83 0.97
CA GLY A 35 10.00 -2.01 1.72
C GLY A 35 11.36 -2.54 1.26
N THR A 36 11.58 -2.65 -0.04
CA THR A 36 12.90 -3.04 -0.58
C THR A 36 13.97 -2.02 -0.21
N GLY A 37 13.65 -0.72 -0.21
CA GLY A 37 14.53 0.32 0.31
C GLY A 37 14.87 0.12 1.78
N LEU A 38 13.91 -0.26 2.63
CA LEU A 38 14.14 -0.58 4.04
C LEU A 38 15.09 -1.76 4.22
N LEU A 39 14.93 -2.83 3.42
CA LEU A 39 15.86 -3.96 3.42
C LEU A 39 17.26 -3.58 2.91
N ALA A 40 17.34 -2.74 1.88
CA ALA A 40 18.62 -2.25 1.37
C ALA A 40 19.43 -1.54 2.46
N TYR A 41 18.79 -0.73 3.31
CA TYR A 41 19.46 -0.10 4.46
C TYR A 41 20.01 -1.11 5.47
N ARG A 42 19.29 -2.20 5.72
CA ARG A 42 19.75 -3.26 6.63
C ARG A 42 20.93 -4.03 6.05
N LEU A 43 20.95 -4.22 4.73
CA LEU A 43 22.11 -4.77 4.02
C LEU A 43 23.29 -3.81 4.08
N GLU A 44 23.10 -2.50 3.96
CA GLU A 44 24.16 -1.51 4.18
C GLU A 44 24.83 -1.71 5.55
N ILE A 45 24.05 -1.78 6.62
CA ILE A 45 24.56 -1.99 7.99
C ILE A 45 25.37 -3.28 8.07
N LEU A 46 24.85 -4.36 7.47
CA LEU A 46 25.55 -5.65 7.43
C LEU A 46 26.89 -5.56 6.69
N PHE A 47 26.93 -4.92 5.52
CA PHE A 47 28.17 -4.80 4.75
C PHE A 47 29.19 -3.87 5.41
N LEU A 48 28.74 -2.83 6.11
CA LEU A 48 29.61 -2.02 6.97
C LEU A 48 30.23 -2.86 8.08
N ALA A 49 29.45 -3.76 8.70
CA ALA A 49 29.93 -4.68 9.73
C ALA A 49 31.00 -5.64 9.22
N LEU A 50 30.87 -6.08 7.97
CA LEU A 50 31.80 -7.01 7.32
C LEU A 50 33.07 -6.33 6.79
N GLY A 51 33.18 -4.99 6.90
CA GLY A 51 34.31 -4.21 6.36
C GLY A 51 34.23 -3.94 4.85
N GLU A 52 33.13 -4.31 4.21
CA GLU A 52 32.92 -4.25 2.76
C GLU A 52 32.32 -2.91 2.31
N ASN A 53 33.12 -1.84 2.41
CA ASN A 53 32.67 -0.46 2.16
C ASN A 53 32.12 -0.20 0.76
N HIS A 54 32.56 -0.95 -0.25
CA HIS A 54 32.06 -0.82 -1.62
C HIS A 54 30.58 -1.21 -1.71
N TYR A 55 30.23 -2.39 -1.17
CA TYR A 55 28.87 -2.88 -1.16
C TYR A 55 27.97 -2.06 -0.24
N ALA A 56 28.48 -1.62 0.91
CA ALA A 56 27.73 -0.71 1.79
C ALA A 56 27.28 0.57 1.09
N ARG A 57 28.17 1.19 0.29
CA ARG A 57 27.82 2.41 -0.47
C ARG A 57 26.75 2.15 -1.52
N LEU A 58 26.83 1.02 -2.25
CA LEU A 58 25.81 0.64 -3.22
C LEU A 58 24.42 0.52 -2.58
N PHE A 59 24.34 -0.16 -1.43
CA PHE A 59 23.08 -0.33 -0.71
C PHE A 59 22.54 0.97 -0.11
N ARG A 60 23.41 1.89 0.31
CA ARG A 60 23.02 3.25 0.74
C ARG A 60 22.35 4.04 -0.38
N GLU A 61 22.96 4.03 -1.57
CA GLU A 61 22.40 4.72 -2.73
C GLU A 61 21.08 4.09 -3.17
N LEU A 62 21.02 2.76 -3.17
CA LEU A 62 19.80 2.01 -3.46
C LEU A 62 18.68 2.33 -2.46
N HIS A 63 18.97 2.38 -1.16
CA HIS A 63 18.02 2.79 -0.13
C HIS A 63 17.45 4.17 -0.42
N ARG A 64 18.33 5.16 -0.67
CA ARG A 64 17.90 6.54 -0.97
C ARG A 64 17.00 6.60 -2.19
N LEU A 65 17.35 5.86 -3.25
CA LEU A 65 16.58 5.81 -4.50
C LEU A 65 15.22 5.14 -4.33
N LEU A 66 15.12 4.09 -3.50
CA LEU A 66 13.89 3.32 -3.31
C LEU A 66 12.95 3.92 -2.25
N ILE A 67 13.40 4.90 -1.48
CA ILE A 67 12.62 5.54 -0.42
C ILE A 67 12.06 6.88 -0.88
N TRP A 68 12.92 7.82 -1.26
CA TRP A 68 12.52 9.23 -1.43
C TRP A 68 11.52 9.46 -2.58
N PRO A 69 11.78 9.00 -3.83
CA PRO A 69 10.83 9.16 -4.91
C PRO A 69 9.49 8.44 -4.65
N PRO A 70 9.46 7.16 -4.22
CA PRO A 70 8.20 6.48 -3.92
C PRO A 70 7.42 7.12 -2.77
N MET A 71 8.09 7.67 -1.76
CA MET A 71 7.44 8.39 -0.66
C MET A 71 6.63 9.59 -1.16
N GLY A 72 7.22 10.40 -2.04
CA GLY A 72 6.50 11.50 -2.71
C GLY A 72 5.37 11.00 -3.61
N LEU A 73 5.62 9.89 -4.33
CA LEU A 73 4.63 9.29 -5.22
C LEU A 73 3.37 8.81 -4.50
N VAL A 74 3.46 8.36 -3.24
CA VAL A 74 2.27 7.99 -2.45
C VAL A 74 1.27 9.14 -2.36
N PHE A 75 1.75 10.34 -2.05
CA PHE A 75 0.88 11.51 -1.90
C PHE A 75 0.25 11.92 -3.23
N VAL A 76 1.02 11.83 -4.31
CA VAL A 76 0.51 12.07 -5.67
C VAL A 76 -0.60 11.06 -5.99
N VAL A 77 -0.32 9.75 -5.88
CA VAL A 77 -1.29 8.68 -6.16
C VAL A 77 -2.51 8.79 -5.25
N GLY A 78 -2.33 9.09 -3.97
CA GLY A 78 -3.43 9.33 -3.03
C GLY A 78 -4.31 10.51 -3.45
N PHE A 79 -3.71 11.64 -3.81
CA PHE A 79 -4.45 12.80 -4.31
C PHE A 79 -5.26 12.46 -5.57
N TRP A 80 -4.65 11.77 -6.54
CA TRP A 80 -5.34 11.35 -7.76
C TRP A 80 -6.49 10.38 -7.47
N PHE A 81 -6.30 9.44 -6.54
CA PHE A 81 -7.36 8.53 -6.12
C PHE A 81 -8.58 9.28 -5.60
N PHE A 82 -8.37 10.26 -4.71
CA PHE A 82 -9.45 11.07 -4.17
C PHE A 82 -10.11 11.96 -5.24
N ALA A 83 -9.31 12.54 -6.14
CA ALA A 83 -9.82 13.35 -7.25
C ALA A 83 -10.70 12.51 -8.20
N ASP A 84 -10.26 11.31 -8.57
CA ASP A 84 -11.00 10.40 -9.43
C ASP A 84 -12.27 9.89 -8.73
N LEU A 85 -12.18 9.52 -7.44
CA LEU A 85 -13.34 9.09 -6.66
C LEU A 85 -14.40 10.20 -6.57
N HIS A 86 -13.98 11.45 -6.38
CA HIS A 86 -14.88 12.60 -6.37
C HIS A 86 -15.49 12.86 -7.76
N HIS A 87 -14.71 12.64 -8.83
CA HIS A 87 -15.18 12.83 -10.21
C HIS A 87 -16.23 11.80 -10.61
N ILE A 88 -16.02 10.51 -10.32
CA ILE A 88 -17.00 9.46 -10.62
C ILE A 88 -18.26 9.64 -9.77
N GLY A 89 -18.13 10.14 -8.54
CA GLY A 89 -19.26 10.45 -7.66
C GLY A 89 -20.20 11.55 -8.17
N LYS A 90 -19.80 12.32 -9.19
CA LYS A 90 -20.64 13.34 -9.86
C LYS A 90 -21.33 12.80 -11.12
N GLY A 91 -21.07 11.55 -11.52
CA GLY A 91 -21.64 10.94 -12.71
C GLY A 91 -23.14 10.67 -12.61
N ILE A 92 -23.76 10.37 -13.75
CA ILE A 92 -25.17 10.01 -13.86
C ILE A 92 -25.42 8.64 -13.19
N THR A 93 -26.53 8.49 -12.48
CA THR A 93 -26.92 7.21 -11.88
C THR A 93 -27.36 6.22 -12.96
N VAL A 94 -26.86 4.99 -12.86
CA VAL A 94 -27.05 3.92 -13.83
C VAL A 94 -28.35 3.16 -13.54
N SER A 95 -28.99 2.59 -14.57
CA SER A 95 -30.25 1.84 -14.41
C SER A 95 -30.07 0.60 -13.53
N GLU A 96 -31.10 0.23 -12.74
CA GLU A 96 -31.08 -0.99 -11.90
C GLU A 96 -30.75 -2.27 -12.70
N LYS A 97 -31.18 -2.34 -13.97
CA LYS A 97 -30.89 -3.49 -14.84
C LYS A 97 -29.39 -3.69 -15.12
N GLU A 98 -28.61 -2.61 -15.15
CA GLU A 98 -27.14 -2.68 -15.32
C GLU A 98 -26.41 -3.01 -14.02
N ILE A 99 -27.06 -2.79 -12.87
CA ILE A 99 -26.53 -3.12 -11.54
C ILE A 99 -26.65 -4.62 -11.24
N ILE A 100 -27.71 -5.29 -11.69
CA ILE A 100 -27.99 -6.72 -11.44
C ILE A 100 -27.33 -7.62 -12.51
N ASP A 101 -26.21 -7.18 -13.11
CA ASP A 101 -25.48 -7.99 -14.09
C ASP A 101 -24.53 -8.98 -13.38
N PRO A 102 -24.60 -10.31 -13.67
CA PRO A 102 -23.68 -11.32 -13.14
C PRO A 102 -22.18 -10.97 -13.27
N ARG A 103 -21.81 -10.21 -14.29
CA ARG A 103 -20.43 -9.75 -14.52
C ARG A 103 -19.90 -8.86 -13.38
N ILE A 104 -20.78 -8.21 -12.62
CA ILE A 104 -20.43 -7.38 -11.46
C ILE A 104 -19.92 -8.27 -10.32
N TYR A 105 -20.53 -9.43 -10.07
CA TYR A 105 -20.03 -10.38 -9.07
C TYR A 105 -18.63 -10.88 -9.42
N MET A 106 -18.42 -11.27 -10.68
CA MET A 106 -17.08 -11.70 -11.14
C MET A 106 -16.04 -10.58 -11.03
N ALA A 107 -16.44 -9.32 -11.24
CA ALA A 107 -15.56 -8.17 -11.05
C ALA A 107 -15.26 -7.91 -9.58
N ALA A 108 -16.24 -8.05 -8.69
CA ALA A 108 -16.07 -7.90 -7.25
C ALA A 108 -15.14 -8.97 -6.68
N GLU A 109 -15.30 -10.23 -7.09
CA GLU A 109 -14.43 -11.34 -6.70
C GLU A 109 -12.97 -11.11 -7.13
N ARG A 110 -12.74 -10.72 -8.38
CA ARG A 110 -11.38 -10.39 -8.86
C ARG A 110 -10.75 -9.25 -8.07
N THR A 111 -11.56 -8.25 -7.71
CA THR A 111 -11.09 -7.10 -6.92
C THR A 111 -10.73 -7.57 -5.52
N PHE A 112 -11.59 -8.35 -4.87
CA PHE A 112 -11.32 -8.97 -3.57
C PHE A 112 -10.04 -9.83 -3.58
N LEU A 113 -9.84 -10.68 -4.58
CA LEU A 113 -8.60 -11.46 -4.69
C LEU A 113 -7.36 -10.59 -4.88
N ALA A 114 -7.48 -9.43 -5.54
CA ALA A 114 -6.39 -8.45 -5.62
C ALA A 114 -6.08 -7.83 -4.25
N TRP A 115 -7.11 -7.51 -3.45
CA TRP A 115 -6.97 -7.07 -2.06
C TRP A 115 -6.26 -8.12 -1.20
N VAL A 116 -6.68 -9.39 -1.31
CA VAL A 116 -6.08 -10.52 -0.59
C VAL A 116 -4.60 -10.68 -0.94
N ARG A 117 -4.28 -10.73 -2.24
CA ARG A 117 -2.90 -10.86 -2.72
C ARG A 117 -2.00 -9.72 -2.25
N THR A 118 -2.52 -8.50 -2.24
CA THR A 118 -1.76 -7.33 -1.80
C THR A 118 -1.55 -7.35 -0.30
N GLY A 119 -2.58 -7.68 0.48
CA GLY A 119 -2.49 -7.80 1.94
C GLY A 119 -1.50 -8.86 2.39
N ILE A 120 -1.57 -10.08 1.84
CA ILE A 120 -0.62 -11.17 2.14
C ILE A 120 0.80 -10.76 1.75
N GLY A 121 0.97 -10.13 0.59
CA GLY A 121 2.28 -9.64 0.15
C GLY A 121 2.90 -8.64 1.12
N LEU A 122 2.12 -7.67 1.61
CA LEU A 122 2.58 -6.69 2.59
C LEU A 122 2.93 -7.32 3.94
N ILE A 123 2.12 -8.29 4.41
CA ILE A 123 2.38 -9.04 5.65
C ILE A 123 3.69 -9.83 5.55
N ALA A 124 3.85 -10.61 4.48
CA ALA A 124 5.04 -11.41 4.26
C ALA A 124 6.30 -10.52 4.19
N PHE A 125 6.20 -9.39 3.50
CA PHE A 125 7.30 -8.45 3.38
C PHE A 125 7.65 -7.80 4.73
N GLY A 126 6.65 -7.35 5.50
CA GLY A 126 6.86 -6.80 6.83
C GLY A 126 7.51 -7.81 7.79
N PHE A 127 7.13 -9.08 7.71
CA PHE A 127 7.77 -10.14 8.48
C PHE A 127 9.25 -10.32 8.12
N VAL A 128 9.62 -10.24 6.84
CA VAL A 128 11.03 -10.32 6.41
C VAL A 128 11.83 -9.15 6.98
N ILE A 129 11.27 -7.93 6.98
CA ILE A 129 11.92 -6.76 7.58
C ILE A 129 12.18 -6.99 9.08
N GLU A 130 11.18 -7.40 9.85
CA GLU A 130 11.33 -7.65 11.30
C GLU A 130 12.33 -8.77 11.60
N LYS A 131 12.32 -9.84 10.79
CA LYS A 131 13.27 -10.94 10.97
C LYS A 131 14.71 -10.53 10.66
N PHE A 132 14.90 -9.61 9.72
CA PHE A 132 16.23 -9.08 9.42
C PHE A 132 16.74 -8.19 10.56
N ASP A 133 15.86 -7.38 11.18
CA ASP A 133 16.22 -6.56 12.34
C ASP A 133 16.66 -7.43 13.52
N PHE A 134 15.90 -8.49 13.83
CA PHE A 134 16.30 -9.48 14.82
C PHE A 134 17.63 -10.17 14.51
N PHE A 135 17.89 -10.49 13.23
CA PHE A 135 19.17 -11.06 12.81
C PHE A 135 20.34 -10.10 13.04
N LEU A 136 20.19 -8.81 12.73
CA LEU A 136 21.22 -7.80 12.99
C LEU A 136 21.48 -7.62 14.49
N GLU A 137 20.46 -7.70 15.33
CA GLU A 137 20.61 -7.67 16.80
C GLU A 137 21.42 -8.87 17.32
N GLN A 138 21.12 -10.08 16.83
CA GLN A 138 21.89 -11.26 17.19
C GLN A 138 23.35 -11.17 16.75
N LEU A 139 23.58 -10.69 15.52
CA LEU A 139 24.93 -10.49 15.00
C LEU A 139 25.69 -9.41 15.79
N SER A 140 25.00 -8.35 16.20
CA SER A 140 25.54 -7.30 17.07
C SER A 140 26.06 -7.87 18.39
N ALA A 141 25.30 -8.78 19.00
CA ALA A 141 25.69 -9.45 20.24
C ALA A 141 26.91 -10.37 20.05
N MET A 142 26.98 -11.09 18.93
CA MET A 142 28.10 -11.99 18.62
C MET A 142 29.40 -11.24 18.29
N LEU A 143 29.32 -10.14 17.55
CA LEU A 143 30.48 -9.35 17.12
C LEU A 143 30.91 -8.30 18.14
N HIS A 144 30.24 -8.20 19.30
CA HIS A 144 30.43 -7.16 20.31
C HIS A 144 30.47 -5.74 19.73
N THR A 145 29.77 -5.52 18.62
CA THR A 145 29.70 -4.26 17.85
C THR A 145 28.25 -3.85 17.75
N LYS A 146 27.94 -2.56 17.89
CA LYS A 146 26.57 -2.04 17.70
C LYS A 146 26.19 -2.07 16.22
N LEU A 147 25.40 -3.07 15.82
CA LEU A 147 24.83 -3.22 14.46
C LEU A 147 23.34 -2.85 14.42
N SER A 148 22.87 -2.10 15.41
CA SER A 148 21.49 -1.63 15.43
C SER A 148 21.25 -0.61 14.33
N ALA A 149 20.13 -0.75 13.63
CA ALA A 149 19.61 0.26 12.69
C ALA A 149 19.24 1.61 13.36
N GLY A 150 19.45 1.74 14.68
CA GLY A 150 19.06 2.88 15.49
C GLY A 150 17.66 2.69 16.07
N GLU A 151 17.39 3.29 17.23
CA GLU A 151 16.10 3.17 17.94
C GLU A 151 14.89 3.58 17.10
N GLY A 152 15.08 4.39 16.04
CA GLY A 152 14.00 4.83 15.15
C GLY A 152 13.69 3.89 13.97
N PHE A 153 14.54 2.90 13.65
CA PHE A 153 14.28 1.95 12.55
C PHE A 153 13.57 0.67 13.01
N SER A 154 13.47 0.45 14.32
CA SER A 154 12.81 -0.71 14.93
C SER A 154 11.29 -0.65 14.74
N GLY A 155 10.67 -1.78 14.39
CA GLY A 155 9.21 -1.90 14.26
C GLY A 155 8.62 -1.43 12.92
N MET A 156 9.44 -1.11 11.92
CA MET A 156 8.92 -0.74 10.59
C MET A 156 8.28 -1.91 9.84
N GLY A 157 8.75 -3.14 10.05
CA GLY A 157 8.09 -4.31 9.49
C GLY A 157 6.72 -4.56 10.14
N ILE A 158 6.54 -4.21 11.41
CA ILE A 158 5.22 -4.21 12.08
C ILE A 158 4.25 -3.28 11.33
N ILE A 159 4.69 -2.10 10.89
CA ILE A 159 3.83 -1.18 10.14
C ILE A 159 3.35 -1.82 8.83
N PHE A 160 4.23 -2.52 8.11
CA PHE A 160 3.87 -3.27 6.90
C PHE A 160 2.88 -4.40 7.17
N ILE A 161 3.05 -5.11 8.30
CA ILE A 161 2.12 -6.16 8.74
C ILE A 161 0.74 -5.57 9.04
N VAL A 162 0.68 -4.50 9.84
CA VAL A 162 -0.57 -3.81 10.20
C VAL A 162 -1.26 -3.27 8.94
N LEU A 163 -0.50 -2.67 8.03
CA LEU A 163 -1.01 -2.21 6.75
C LEU A 163 -1.61 -3.37 5.94
N GLY A 164 -0.90 -4.49 5.82
CA GLY A 164 -1.39 -5.67 5.12
C GLY A 164 -2.64 -6.29 5.73
N VAL A 165 -2.71 -6.39 7.07
CA VAL A 165 -3.91 -6.85 7.78
C VAL A 165 -5.08 -5.90 7.55
N SER A 166 -4.87 -4.59 7.65
CA SER A 166 -5.92 -3.60 7.38
C SER A 166 -6.45 -3.73 5.94
N ASN A 167 -5.57 -4.00 4.98
CA ASN A 167 -5.93 -4.21 3.58
C ASN A 167 -6.82 -5.45 3.41
N LEU A 168 -6.53 -6.55 4.11
CA LEU A 168 -7.37 -7.76 4.10
C LEU A 168 -8.77 -7.50 4.68
N VAL A 169 -8.82 -6.84 5.84
CA VAL A 169 -10.09 -6.55 6.52
C VAL A 169 -10.97 -5.63 5.67
N ILE A 170 -10.42 -4.55 5.14
CA ILE A 170 -11.15 -3.59 4.30
C ILE A 170 -11.62 -4.25 3.00
N GLY A 171 -10.76 -5.03 2.34
CA GLY A 171 -11.14 -5.78 1.14
C GLY A 171 -12.28 -6.76 1.39
N GLY A 172 -12.24 -7.49 2.51
CA GLY A 172 -13.31 -8.42 2.90
C GLY A 172 -14.64 -7.72 3.20
N ILE A 173 -14.60 -6.62 3.96
CA ILE A 173 -15.80 -5.80 4.23
C ILE A 173 -16.38 -5.25 2.93
N ASN A 174 -15.53 -4.77 2.01
CA ASN A 174 -15.97 -4.22 0.73
C ASN A 174 -16.62 -5.30 -0.14
N PHE A 175 -16.05 -6.51 -0.18
CA PHE A 175 -16.60 -7.64 -0.92
C PHE A 175 -17.98 -8.06 -0.40
N VAL A 176 -18.12 -8.35 0.89
CA VAL A 176 -19.40 -8.79 1.49
C VAL A 176 -20.49 -7.74 1.29
N ARG A 177 -20.16 -6.45 1.46
CA ARG A 177 -21.11 -5.35 1.24
C ARG A 177 -21.47 -5.18 -0.23
N THR A 178 -20.52 -5.35 -1.15
CA THR A 178 -20.78 -5.26 -2.58
C THR A 178 -21.73 -6.36 -3.03
N VAL A 179 -21.46 -7.61 -2.66
CA VAL A 179 -22.31 -8.76 -2.98
C VAL A 179 -23.74 -8.56 -2.44
N LYS A 180 -23.88 -8.20 -1.16
CA LYS A 180 -25.19 -7.98 -0.53
C LYS A 180 -26.01 -6.86 -1.20
N LYS A 181 -25.36 -5.83 -1.74
CA LYS A 181 -26.03 -4.72 -2.42
C LYS A 181 -26.44 -5.04 -3.85
N VAL A 182 -25.64 -5.85 -4.55
CA VAL A 182 -26.01 -6.34 -5.88
C VAL A 182 -27.22 -7.27 -5.76
N ASP A 183 -27.29 -8.10 -4.72
CA ASP A 183 -28.46 -8.94 -4.42
C ASP A 183 -29.74 -8.12 -4.15
N GLN A 184 -29.60 -6.90 -3.62
CA GLN A 184 -30.71 -6.02 -3.27
C GLN A 184 -31.14 -5.08 -4.41
N GLY A 185 -30.49 -5.14 -5.58
CA GLY A 185 -30.80 -4.27 -6.74
C GLY A 185 -30.45 -2.79 -6.56
N GLN A 186 -29.95 -2.36 -5.40
CA GLN A 186 -29.61 -0.97 -5.09
C GLN A 186 -28.12 -0.80 -4.81
N TYR A 187 -27.38 -0.32 -5.81
CA TYR A 187 -25.97 0.02 -5.64
C TYR A 187 -25.78 1.49 -5.26
N HIS A 188 -25.82 1.79 -3.96
CA HIS A 188 -25.42 3.10 -3.43
C HIS A 188 -24.02 3.06 -2.82
N ILE A 189 -23.16 3.93 -3.34
CA ILE A 189 -21.73 4.01 -3.01
C ILE A 189 -21.54 4.70 -1.67
N HIS A 190 -20.87 4.03 -0.73
CA HIS A 190 -20.54 4.62 0.55
C HIS A 190 -19.15 5.24 0.49
N LYS A 191 -19.11 6.55 0.21
CA LYS A 191 -17.88 7.37 0.18
C LYS A 191 -17.01 7.19 1.44
N TRP A 192 -17.63 6.86 2.57
CA TRP A 192 -16.98 6.65 3.86
C TRP A 192 -15.95 5.51 3.87
N LEU A 193 -16.21 4.37 3.22
CA LEU A 193 -15.27 3.24 3.20
C LEU A 193 -13.96 3.59 2.49
N TYR A 194 -14.08 4.25 1.33
CA TYR A 194 -12.92 4.72 0.57
C TYR A 194 -12.19 5.87 1.28
N ALA A 195 -12.93 6.76 1.94
CA ALA A 195 -12.34 7.80 2.77
C ALA A 195 -11.55 7.20 3.95
N LEU A 196 -12.09 6.18 4.61
CA LEU A 196 -11.41 5.46 5.68
C LEU A 196 -10.15 4.74 5.17
N TYR A 197 -10.22 4.08 4.02
CA TYR A 197 -9.06 3.44 3.40
C TYR A 197 -7.97 4.46 3.05
N GLY A 198 -8.35 5.57 2.42
CA GLY A 198 -7.42 6.66 2.12
C GLY A 198 -6.81 7.29 3.37
N LEU A 199 -7.59 7.42 4.46
CA LEU A 199 -7.09 7.91 5.74
C LEU A 199 -6.08 6.95 6.37
N ILE A 200 -6.35 5.64 6.34
CA ILE A 200 -5.41 4.62 6.85
C ILE A 200 -4.12 4.65 6.04
N LEU A 201 -4.21 4.64 4.71
CA LEU A 201 -3.04 4.75 3.83
C LEU A 201 -2.23 6.03 4.09
N PHE A 202 -2.91 7.17 4.21
CA PHE A 202 -2.28 8.45 4.49
C PHE A 202 -1.57 8.43 5.85
N THR A 203 -2.24 7.91 6.89
CA THR A 203 -1.70 7.83 8.25
C THR A 203 -0.47 6.92 8.27
N VAL A 204 -0.55 5.72 7.69
CA VAL A 204 0.57 4.79 7.62
C VAL A 204 1.75 5.38 6.85
N THR A 205 1.49 6.04 5.73
CA THR A 205 2.55 6.68 4.93
C THR A 205 3.17 7.86 5.68
N ALA A 206 2.37 8.68 6.36
CA ALA A 206 2.86 9.80 7.16
C ALA A 206 3.74 9.30 8.33
N VAL A 207 3.34 8.21 8.99
CA VAL A 207 4.14 7.57 10.05
C VAL A 207 5.45 7.02 9.46
N LEU A 208 5.40 6.30 8.34
CA LEU A 208 6.61 5.80 7.68
C LEU A 208 7.55 6.93 7.25
N ALA A 209 7.00 7.99 6.64
CA ALA A 209 7.77 9.17 6.25
C ALA A 209 8.41 9.84 7.46
N PHE A 210 7.66 10.04 8.55
CA PHE A 210 8.18 10.62 9.77
C PHE A 210 9.29 9.75 10.40
N MET A 211 9.09 8.44 10.48
CA MET A 211 10.11 7.51 10.97
C MET A 211 11.36 7.54 10.10
N ILE A 212 11.21 7.55 8.78
CA ILE A 212 12.36 7.59 7.86
C ILE A 212 13.10 8.93 7.96
N VAL A 213 12.40 10.07 7.97
CA VAL A 213 13.02 11.40 8.08
C VAL A 213 13.71 11.58 9.43
N ARG A 214 13.14 11.05 10.51
CA ARG A 214 13.77 11.10 11.83
C ARG A 214 15.09 10.33 11.89
N VAL A 215 15.30 9.36 11.00
CA VAL A 215 16.47 8.49 11.06
C VAL A 215 17.41 8.60 9.85
N SER A 216 17.02 9.26 8.77
CA SER A 216 17.90 9.64 7.67
C SER A 216 18.59 10.97 8.01
N PRO A 217 19.89 11.00 8.34
CA PRO A 217 20.62 12.25 8.60
C PRO A 217 20.81 13.10 7.33
#